data_AF-A0A9X3J2X1-F1
#
_entry.id   AF-A0A9X3J2X1-F1
#
_cell.length_a   1.000
_cell.length_b   1.000
_cell.length_c   1.000
_cell.angle_alpha   90.00
_cell.angle_beta   90.00
_cell.angle_gamma   90.00
#
_symmetry.space_group_name_H-M   'P 1'
#
loop_
_entity.id
_entity.type
_entity.pdbx_description
1 polymer ?
#
loop_
_entity_poly.entity_id
_entity_poly.type
_entity_poly.pdbx_seq_one_letter_code
_entity_poly.pdbx_strand_id
1 'polypeptide(L)'
;MEVGVDRFDAAGDRGDGCKLAAPDCETVRACTPPAEAHADACTEKPGEGLCVGDEWVLCDFEGGPIAAMDCAAAGQQCGTQIWAGCGLETCEYGVTESTCDPDDPGVLIECNPDGFLERVDCRTQNNFVFINGMDGEKRFTIAGEVCGFDPMRNANACIGTGEPCDFFSQECDGDVLETCAGGKLSRRDCATVEPLGQSCGYLQEGPFAGGASCGLVDTQCGLDAPESCDGATISFCDWDQPGTIDCVAEGYSGCATADYAGRTIAYCTP
;
A
#
# COMPACT_ATOMS: atom_id res chain seq x y z
N MET A 1 -2.12 -19.90 -27.76
CA MET A 1 -1.14 -19.90 -26.67
C MET A 1 -0.49 -18.52 -26.74
N GLU A 2 -1.24 -17.54 -26.27
CA GLU A 2 -0.80 -16.14 -26.21
C GLU A 2 -0.03 -15.99 -24.91
N VAL A 3 1.21 -15.51 -25.04
CA VAL A 3 2.04 -15.13 -23.91
C VAL A 3 1.53 -13.77 -23.47
N GLY A 4 0.75 -13.74 -22.39
CA GLY A 4 0.35 -12.51 -21.73
C GLY A 4 1.59 -11.85 -21.14
N VAL A 5 1.93 -10.68 -21.67
CA VAL A 5 2.89 -9.77 -21.04
C VAL A 5 2.11 -9.05 -19.95
N ASP A 6 2.21 -9.53 -18.72
CA ASP A 6 1.73 -8.79 -17.56
C ASP A 6 2.59 -7.53 -17.43
N ARG A 7 1.93 -6.38 -17.62
CA ARG A 7 2.45 -5.06 -17.31
C ARG A 7 2.50 -4.92 -15.79
N PHE A 8 3.70 -5.01 -15.22
CA PHE A 8 4.03 -4.52 -13.88
C PHE A 8 4.01 -2.97 -13.90
N ASP A 9 2.83 -2.36 -14.04
CA ASP A 9 2.64 -0.90 -14.13
C ASP A 9 2.16 -0.27 -12.79
N ALA A 10 2.51 -0.85 -11.64
CA ALA A 10 2.26 -0.23 -10.34
C ALA A 10 3.54 -0.25 -9.47
N ALA A 11 4.10 0.93 -9.23
CA ALA A 11 5.22 1.22 -8.33
C ALA A 11 6.65 0.73 -8.71
N GLY A 12 6.84 -0.06 -9.78
CA GLY A 12 8.13 -0.69 -10.10
C GLY A 12 9.03 -0.04 -11.17
N ASP A 13 8.52 0.87 -12.02
CA ASP A 13 9.23 1.26 -13.26
C ASP A 13 10.10 2.54 -13.13
N ARG A 14 10.66 2.83 -11.94
CA ARG A 14 11.55 3.99 -11.73
C ARG A 14 13.02 3.64 -11.50
N GLY A 15 13.35 2.36 -11.27
CA GLY A 15 14.74 1.92 -11.07
C GLY A 15 15.63 2.03 -12.32
N ASP A 16 15.05 1.97 -13.52
CA ASP A 16 15.84 2.08 -14.74
C ASP A 16 16.09 3.53 -15.19
N GLY A 17 15.55 4.53 -14.49
CA GLY A 17 15.75 5.94 -14.83
C GLY A 17 17.23 6.35 -14.91
N CYS A 18 18.06 5.88 -13.98
CA CYS A 18 19.51 6.09 -14.01
C CYS A 18 20.15 5.47 -15.26
N LYS A 19 19.78 4.22 -15.56
CA LYS A 19 20.35 3.46 -16.69
C LYS A 19 19.87 3.98 -18.05
N LEU A 20 18.63 4.46 -18.12
CA LEU A 20 18.03 5.02 -19.34
C LEU A 20 18.57 6.42 -19.64
N ALA A 21 18.91 7.20 -18.60
CA ALA A 21 19.52 8.52 -18.74
C ALA A 21 21.05 8.47 -18.93
N ALA A 22 21.69 7.35 -18.62
CA ALA A 22 23.13 7.17 -18.71
C ALA A 22 23.64 7.32 -20.17
N PRO A 23 24.60 8.23 -20.43
CA PRO A 23 25.12 8.46 -21.78
C PRO A 23 26.13 7.39 -22.24
N ASP A 24 26.61 6.55 -21.32
CA ASP A 24 27.61 5.53 -21.57
C ASP A 24 27.53 4.35 -20.59
N CYS A 25 28.25 3.27 -20.92
CA CYS A 25 28.28 2.05 -20.13
C CYS A 25 28.93 2.23 -18.74
N GLU A 26 29.77 3.24 -18.55
CA GLU A 26 30.38 3.54 -17.25
C GLU A 26 29.32 4.09 -16.31
N THR A 27 28.51 5.03 -16.79
CA THR A 27 27.38 5.61 -16.06
C THR A 27 26.30 4.57 -15.77
N VAL A 28 25.99 3.67 -16.72
CA VAL A 28 25.06 2.54 -16.46
C VAL A 28 25.56 1.65 -15.32
N ARG A 29 26.87 1.38 -15.25
CA ARG A 29 27.46 0.57 -14.18
C ARG A 29 27.49 1.29 -12.84
N ALA A 30 27.68 2.62 -12.85
CA ALA A 30 27.58 3.42 -11.65
C ALA A 30 26.17 3.35 -11.02
N CYS A 31 25.12 3.19 -11.83
CA CYS A 31 23.76 2.96 -11.34
C CYS A 31 23.54 1.60 -10.64
N THR A 32 24.48 0.66 -10.76
CA THR A 32 24.37 -0.70 -10.20
C THR A 32 25.60 -1.01 -9.35
N PRO A 33 25.65 -0.56 -8.10
CA PRO A 33 26.73 -0.89 -7.18
C PRO A 33 26.83 -2.41 -6.97
N PRO A 34 28.00 -2.93 -6.53
CA PRO A 34 28.18 -4.36 -6.29
C PRO A 34 27.24 -4.85 -5.18
N ALA A 35 26.36 -5.80 -5.52
CA ALA A 35 25.36 -6.32 -4.58
C ALA A 35 26.01 -7.01 -3.37
N GLU A 36 27.18 -7.62 -3.54
CA GLU A 36 27.90 -8.36 -2.51
C GLU A 36 28.30 -7.49 -1.31
N ALA A 37 28.36 -6.15 -1.49
CA ALA A 37 28.61 -5.21 -0.40
C ALA A 37 27.47 -5.19 0.65
N HIS A 38 26.29 -5.74 0.33
CA HIS A 38 25.09 -5.71 1.17
C HIS A 38 24.73 -7.07 1.79
N ALA A 39 25.65 -8.03 1.80
CA ALA A 39 25.39 -9.37 2.31
C ALA A 39 24.88 -9.39 3.77
N ASP A 40 25.41 -8.51 4.62
CA ASP A 40 24.98 -8.40 6.02
C ASP A 40 23.52 -7.94 6.11
N ALA A 41 23.13 -6.93 5.31
CA ALA A 41 21.75 -6.42 5.29
C ALA A 41 20.76 -7.48 4.81
N CYS A 42 21.11 -8.25 3.78
CA CYS A 42 20.25 -9.32 3.27
C CYS A 42 20.16 -10.53 4.20
N THR A 43 21.21 -10.83 4.97
CA THR A 43 21.18 -11.92 5.95
C THR A 43 20.17 -11.63 7.08
N GLU A 44 20.01 -10.37 7.46
CA GLU A 44 19.05 -9.97 8.48
C GLU A 44 17.59 -9.99 7.99
N LYS A 45 17.37 -9.89 6.67
CA LYS A 45 16.05 -9.78 6.05
C LYS A 45 15.95 -10.56 4.72
N PRO A 46 15.99 -11.89 4.77
CA PRO A 46 15.94 -12.73 3.57
C PRO A 46 14.61 -12.56 2.83
N GLY A 47 14.68 -12.48 1.50
CA GLY A 47 13.54 -12.36 0.59
C GLY A 47 12.94 -10.95 0.48
N GLU A 48 13.53 -9.94 1.13
CA GLU A 48 13.04 -8.56 1.10
C GLU A 48 13.82 -7.67 0.11
N GLY A 49 13.16 -6.60 -0.34
CA GLY A 49 13.84 -5.43 -0.89
C GLY A 49 14.16 -4.44 0.22
N LEU A 50 15.38 -3.90 0.25
CA LEU A 50 15.90 -3.04 1.32
C LEU A 50 16.36 -1.69 0.77
N CYS A 51 16.26 -0.65 1.59
CA CYS A 51 16.99 0.61 1.38
C CYS A 51 18.19 0.67 2.32
N VAL A 52 19.40 0.71 1.76
CA VAL A 52 20.66 0.91 2.49
C VAL A 52 21.19 2.29 2.11
N GLY A 53 20.80 3.31 2.88
CA GLY A 53 20.98 4.70 2.44
C GLY A 53 20.15 4.98 1.19
N ASP A 54 20.78 5.52 0.14
CA ASP A 54 20.13 5.78 -1.16
C ASP A 54 20.24 4.58 -2.13
N GLU A 55 20.69 3.41 -1.68
CA GLU A 55 20.78 2.22 -2.51
C GLU A 55 19.60 1.27 -2.26
N TRP A 56 18.92 0.87 -3.34
CA TRP A 56 17.90 -0.18 -3.30
C TRP A 56 18.56 -1.55 -3.53
N VAL A 57 18.44 -2.44 -2.55
CA VAL A 57 19.03 -3.79 -2.54
C VAL A 57 17.93 -4.83 -2.62
N LEU A 58 18.09 -5.82 -3.51
CA LEU A 58 17.20 -6.97 -3.62
C LEU A 58 17.88 -8.20 -3.01
N CYS A 59 17.24 -8.82 -2.01
CA CYS A 59 17.75 -10.01 -1.32
C CYS A 59 17.01 -11.28 -1.76
N ASP A 60 17.73 -12.39 -1.89
CA ASP A 60 17.14 -13.71 -2.10
C ASP A 60 16.60 -14.30 -0.78
N PHE A 61 15.85 -15.39 -0.90
CA PHE A 61 15.26 -16.09 0.24
C PHE A 61 16.28 -16.82 1.14
N GLU A 62 17.53 -16.97 0.70
CA GLU A 62 18.63 -17.54 1.49
C GLU A 62 19.43 -16.45 2.23
N GLY A 63 19.07 -15.17 2.05
CA GLY A 63 19.73 -14.01 2.66
C GLY A 63 20.92 -13.48 1.86
N GLY A 64 21.11 -13.94 0.62
CA GLY A 64 22.11 -13.43 -0.31
C GLY A 64 21.63 -12.18 -1.07
N PRO A 65 22.50 -11.20 -1.35
CA PRO A 65 22.15 -10.06 -2.18
C PRO A 65 22.15 -10.47 -3.67
N ILE A 66 21.05 -10.20 -4.37
CA ILE A 66 20.89 -10.48 -5.81
C ILE A 66 21.35 -9.30 -6.65
N ALA A 67 20.93 -8.09 -6.27
CA ALA A 67 21.17 -6.86 -7.02
C ALA A 67 21.17 -5.65 -6.07
N ALA A 68 21.86 -4.60 -6.48
CA ALA A 68 21.79 -3.28 -5.85
C ALA A 68 21.70 -2.19 -6.91
N MET A 69 21.05 -1.08 -6.55
CA MET A 69 20.80 0.05 -7.44
C MET A 69 21.04 1.37 -6.69
N ASP A 70 21.88 2.24 -7.25
CA ASP A 70 22.14 3.57 -6.68
C ASP A 70 21.05 4.54 -7.14
N CYS A 71 20.10 4.84 -6.25
CA CYS A 71 19.01 5.77 -6.56
C CYS A 71 19.53 7.21 -6.67
N ALA A 72 20.55 7.58 -5.89
CA ALA A 72 21.13 8.93 -5.90
C ALA A 72 21.81 9.24 -7.23
N ALA A 73 22.37 8.24 -7.91
CA ALA A 73 22.88 8.38 -9.28
C ALA A 73 21.80 8.80 -10.29
N ALA A 74 20.52 8.48 -10.03
CA ALA A 74 19.36 8.98 -10.78
C ALA A 74 18.78 10.29 -10.25
N GLY A 75 19.37 10.90 -9.22
CA GLY A 75 18.78 12.03 -8.49
C GLY A 75 17.52 11.66 -7.71
N GLN A 76 17.35 10.37 -7.40
CA GLN A 76 16.24 9.83 -6.62
C GLN A 76 16.77 9.39 -5.25
N GLN A 77 15.86 9.11 -4.31
CA GLN A 77 16.24 8.42 -3.07
C GLN A 77 15.61 7.04 -3.03
N CYS A 78 16.26 6.12 -2.32
CA CYS A 78 15.63 4.87 -1.95
C CYS A 78 14.65 5.16 -0.83
N GLY A 79 13.40 4.69 -0.97
CA GLY A 79 12.48 4.70 0.15
C GLY A 79 11.63 3.45 0.20
N THR A 80 10.98 3.26 1.35
CA THR A 80 10.15 2.12 1.68
C THR A 80 8.75 2.64 2.01
N GLN A 81 7.92 2.87 0.97
CA GLN A 81 6.50 3.20 1.19
C GLN A 81 5.72 1.90 1.45
N ILE A 82 5.64 1.04 0.44
CA ILE A 82 5.06 -0.31 0.54
C ILE A 82 6.15 -1.36 0.34
N TRP A 83 7.06 -1.11 -0.60
CA TRP A 83 8.25 -1.90 -0.88
C TRP A 83 9.45 -0.96 -0.99
N ALA A 84 10.66 -1.45 -0.73
CA ALA A 84 11.86 -0.68 -1.03
C ALA A 84 11.99 -0.46 -2.54
N GLY A 85 12.38 0.74 -2.96
CA GLY A 85 12.62 1.04 -4.36
C GLY A 85 13.24 2.40 -4.59
N CYS A 86 13.89 2.55 -5.75
CA CYS A 86 14.26 3.85 -6.28
C CYS A 86 13.05 4.54 -6.93
N GLY A 87 13.00 5.87 -6.84
CA GLY A 87 12.01 6.64 -7.58
C GLY A 87 11.28 7.69 -6.75
N LEU A 88 11.54 7.79 -5.46
CA LEU A 88 10.90 8.80 -4.64
C LEU A 88 11.53 10.16 -4.91
N GLU A 89 10.71 11.09 -5.41
CA GLU A 89 11.09 12.50 -5.56
C GLU A 89 10.99 13.15 -4.18
N THR A 90 11.99 13.97 -3.82
CA THR A 90 12.05 14.58 -2.50
C THR A 90 11.16 15.82 -2.41
N CYS A 91 10.66 16.09 -1.21
CA CYS A 91 9.86 17.26 -0.90
C CYS A 91 10.01 17.65 0.58
N GLU A 92 9.54 18.83 0.95
CA GLU A 92 9.54 19.29 2.34
C GLU A 92 8.14 19.16 2.92
N TYR A 93 7.96 18.23 3.87
CA TYR A 93 6.66 17.95 4.48
C TYR A 93 6.08 19.21 5.14
N GLY A 94 4.83 19.53 4.80
CA GLY A 94 4.13 20.73 5.27
C GLY A 94 4.54 22.03 4.58
N VAL A 95 5.49 22.00 3.63
CA VAL A 95 5.92 23.17 2.83
C VAL A 95 5.63 22.98 1.35
N THR A 96 5.92 21.80 0.81
CA THR A 96 5.61 21.49 -0.59
C THR A 96 4.10 21.41 -0.79
N GLU A 97 3.57 22.25 -1.69
CA GLU A 97 2.13 22.29 -1.99
C GLU A 97 1.67 21.03 -2.71
N SER A 98 0.49 20.54 -2.34
CA SER A 98 -0.16 19.43 -3.04
C SER A 98 -0.73 19.89 -4.38
N THR A 99 -0.61 19.02 -5.39
CA THR A 99 -1.08 19.31 -6.76
C THR A 99 -1.88 18.13 -7.31
N CYS A 100 -2.74 18.39 -8.28
CA CYS A 100 -3.39 17.31 -9.02
C CYS A 100 -2.51 16.90 -10.20
N ASP A 101 -2.39 15.60 -10.44
CA ASP A 101 -1.64 15.09 -11.58
C ASP A 101 -2.31 15.62 -12.88
N PRO A 102 -1.57 16.32 -13.77
CA PRO A 102 -2.13 16.89 -14.98
C PRO A 102 -2.59 15.83 -15.99
N ASP A 103 -2.06 14.61 -15.90
CA ASP A 103 -2.35 13.51 -16.81
C ASP A 103 -3.43 12.56 -16.26
N ASP A 104 -3.64 12.51 -14.94
CA ASP A 104 -4.74 11.79 -14.29
C ASP A 104 -5.43 12.64 -13.21
N PRO A 105 -6.63 13.23 -13.48
CA PRO A 105 -7.35 14.04 -12.49
C PRO A 105 -7.86 13.23 -11.28
N GLY A 106 -7.77 11.90 -11.30
CA GLY A 106 -8.01 11.03 -10.16
C GLY A 106 -6.84 10.94 -9.19
N VAL A 107 -5.68 11.52 -9.50
CA VAL A 107 -4.45 11.38 -8.72
C VAL A 107 -4.06 12.70 -8.05
N LEU A 108 -3.84 12.63 -6.74
CA LEU A 108 -3.25 13.68 -5.92
C LEU A 108 -1.74 13.43 -5.79
N ILE A 109 -0.94 14.47 -5.97
CA ILE A 109 0.49 14.47 -5.70
C ILE A 109 0.72 15.29 -4.43
N GLU A 110 1.22 14.66 -3.37
CA GLU A 110 1.50 15.33 -2.11
C GLU A 110 2.80 14.87 -1.47
N CYS A 111 3.31 15.68 -0.54
CA CYS A 111 4.51 15.34 0.21
C CYS A 111 4.12 14.54 1.45
N ASN A 112 4.63 13.32 1.56
CA ASN A 112 4.38 12.47 2.71
C ASN A 112 5.29 12.82 3.91
N PRO A 113 5.00 12.34 5.13
CA PRO A 113 5.78 12.65 6.32
C PRO A 113 7.26 12.23 6.26
N ASP A 114 7.60 11.30 5.38
CA ASP A 114 8.97 10.82 5.17
C ASP A 114 9.79 11.74 4.24
N GLY A 115 9.18 12.80 3.70
CA GLY A 115 9.83 13.79 2.84
C GLY A 115 9.85 13.41 1.37
N PHE A 116 8.88 12.61 0.92
CA PHE A 116 8.77 12.15 -0.46
C PHE A 116 7.43 12.50 -1.11
N LEU A 117 7.48 12.85 -2.40
CA LEU A 117 6.27 12.97 -3.20
C LEU A 117 5.68 11.59 -3.42
N GLU A 118 4.44 11.44 -3.01
CA GLU A 118 3.62 10.27 -3.30
C GLU A 118 2.50 10.62 -4.27
N ARG A 119 2.03 9.59 -4.97
CA ARG A 119 0.86 9.66 -5.84
C ARG A 119 -0.25 8.88 -5.18
N VAL A 120 -1.28 9.62 -4.79
CA VAL A 120 -2.47 9.10 -4.14
C VAL A 120 -3.55 8.93 -5.20
N ASP A 121 -4.03 7.71 -5.39
CA ASP A 121 -5.25 7.48 -6.17
C ASP A 121 -6.48 7.81 -5.30
N CYS A 122 -7.13 8.91 -5.62
CA CYS A 122 -8.27 9.38 -4.86
C CYS A 122 -9.45 8.41 -4.89
N ARG A 123 -9.56 7.53 -5.89
CA ARG A 123 -10.67 6.57 -6.02
C ARG A 123 -10.59 5.43 -5.01
N THR A 124 -9.40 5.11 -4.54
CA THR A 124 -9.15 3.94 -3.68
C THR A 124 -8.68 4.32 -2.28
N GLN A 125 -8.01 5.47 -2.10
CA GLN A 125 -7.48 5.84 -0.78
C GLN A 125 -8.60 6.29 0.16
N ASN A 126 -8.61 5.77 1.39
CA ASN A 126 -9.37 6.33 2.51
C ASN A 126 -8.43 7.25 3.29
N ASN A 127 -8.58 8.55 3.13
CA ASN A 127 -7.90 9.52 3.99
C ASN A 127 -8.73 9.79 5.24
N PHE A 128 -8.11 10.27 6.31
CA PHE A 128 -8.81 10.59 7.55
C PHE A 128 -8.50 12.02 8.00
N VAL A 129 -9.48 12.68 8.59
CA VAL A 129 -9.30 13.96 9.30
C VAL A 129 -9.69 13.83 10.76
N PHE A 130 -8.89 14.45 11.61
CA PHE A 130 -9.12 14.57 13.04
C PHE A 130 -9.71 15.95 13.33
N ILE A 131 -10.95 15.98 13.82
CA ILE A 131 -11.65 17.21 14.17
C ILE A 131 -11.72 17.30 15.69
N ASN A 132 -11.01 18.27 16.26
CA ASN A 132 -11.03 18.57 17.68
C ASN A 132 -12.23 19.46 18.02
N GLY A 133 -13.29 18.87 18.56
CA GLY A 133 -14.49 19.57 18.99
C GLY A 133 -14.58 19.73 20.52
N MET A 134 -15.60 20.46 20.99
CA MET A 134 -15.89 20.59 22.43
C MET A 134 -16.23 19.26 23.10
N ASP A 135 -16.77 18.31 22.33
CA ASP A 135 -17.16 16.97 22.79
C ASP A 135 -16.01 15.93 22.64
N GLY A 136 -14.80 16.39 22.31
CA GLY A 136 -13.63 15.54 22.07
C GLY A 136 -13.21 15.47 20.60
N GLU A 137 -12.15 14.69 20.35
CA GLU A 137 -11.65 14.40 19.01
C GLU A 137 -12.63 13.45 18.28
N LYS A 138 -13.03 13.83 17.06
CA LYS A 138 -13.81 12.99 16.15
C LYS A 138 -13.02 12.73 14.88
N ARG A 139 -13.21 11.53 14.31
CA ARG A 139 -12.54 11.09 13.08
C ARG A 139 -13.56 10.98 11.96
N PHE A 140 -13.21 11.54 10.81
CA PHE A 140 -14.01 11.44 9.60
C PHE A 140 -13.15 10.95 8.45
N THR A 141 -13.69 10.01 7.70
CA THR A 141 -13.09 9.51 6.48
C THR A 141 -13.36 10.46 5.32
N ILE A 142 -12.37 10.60 4.45
CA ILE A 142 -12.45 11.21 3.14
C ILE A 142 -12.36 10.09 2.13
N ALA A 143 -13.52 9.69 1.60
CA ALA A 143 -13.60 8.71 0.54
C ALA A 143 -13.63 9.42 -0.82
N GLY A 144 -12.56 10.16 -1.15
CA GLY A 144 -12.51 10.98 -2.36
C GLY A 144 -12.77 10.20 -3.64
N GLU A 145 -12.94 10.94 -4.74
CA GLU A 145 -13.18 10.38 -6.07
C GLU A 145 -12.23 10.99 -7.10
N VAL A 146 -11.89 12.27 -6.92
CA VAL A 146 -11.02 13.04 -7.81
C VAL A 146 -10.09 13.93 -6.99
N CYS A 147 -8.97 14.33 -7.59
CA CYS A 147 -8.17 15.41 -7.04
C CYS A 147 -8.81 16.77 -7.35
N GLY A 148 -8.89 17.64 -6.34
CA GLY A 148 -9.35 19.02 -6.52
C GLY A 148 -9.14 19.87 -5.28
N PHE A 149 -9.55 21.13 -5.36
CA PHE A 149 -9.38 22.06 -4.24
C PHE A 149 -10.37 21.76 -3.11
N ASP A 150 -9.84 21.49 -1.91
CA ASP A 150 -10.58 21.34 -0.68
C ASP A 150 -10.59 22.69 0.08
N PRO A 151 -11.75 23.38 0.16
CA PRO A 151 -11.84 24.67 0.86
C PRO A 151 -11.67 24.56 2.37
N MET A 152 -11.86 23.38 2.96
CA MET A 152 -11.67 23.15 4.40
C MET A 152 -10.18 23.06 4.75
N ARG A 153 -9.37 22.45 3.87
CA ARG A 153 -7.91 22.37 3.99
C ARG A 153 -7.17 23.56 3.39
N ASN A 154 -7.84 24.32 2.52
CA ASN A 154 -7.24 25.38 1.70
C ASN A 154 -6.04 24.87 0.86
N ALA A 155 -6.18 23.66 0.30
CA ALA A 155 -5.17 22.98 -0.50
C ALA A 155 -5.83 22.01 -1.49
N ASN A 156 -5.07 21.45 -2.43
CA ASN A 156 -5.58 20.33 -3.23
C ASN A 156 -5.62 19.06 -2.37
N ALA A 157 -6.69 18.28 -2.52
CA ALA A 157 -6.89 17.03 -1.84
C ALA A 157 -7.78 16.10 -2.68
N CYS A 158 -7.94 14.87 -2.21
CA CYS A 158 -8.99 14.00 -2.73
C CYS A 158 -10.36 14.48 -2.24
N ILE A 159 -11.21 14.87 -3.18
CA ILE A 159 -12.55 15.40 -2.92
C ILE A 159 -13.62 14.55 -3.62
N GLY A 160 -14.86 14.69 -3.17
CA GLY A 160 -16.00 14.07 -3.84
C GLY A 160 -16.43 14.83 -5.10
N THR A 161 -17.22 14.16 -5.95
CA THR A 161 -17.77 14.76 -7.18
C THR A 161 -19.18 15.31 -7.01
N GLY A 162 -19.83 15.06 -5.87
CA GLY A 162 -21.20 15.43 -5.57
C GLY A 162 -21.42 16.90 -5.21
N GLU A 163 -22.58 17.17 -4.61
CA GLU A 163 -22.98 18.50 -4.17
C GLU A 163 -22.04 19.07 -3.09
N PRO A 164 -21.84 20.40 -3.05
CA PRO A 164 -21.11 21.04 -1.96
C PRO A 164 -21.74 20.73 -0.61
N CYS A 165 -20.91 20.60 0.41
CA CYS A 165 -21.35 20.33 1.77
C CYS A 165 -20.46 21.04 2.79
N ASP A 166 -21.10 21.61 3.81
CA ASP A 166 -20.48 22.58 4.74
C ASP A 166 -20.22 21.99 6.14
N PHE A 167 -20.39 20.66 6.31
CA PHE A 167 -20.26 19.97 7.59
C PHE A 167 -19.57 18.62 7.43
N PHE A 168 -18.81 18.18 8.44
CA PHE A 168 -18.19 16.85 8.41
C PHE A 168 -19.21 15.74 8.65
N SER A 169 -19.31 14.79 7.72
CA SER A 169 -20.14 13.59 7.87
C SER A 169 -19.50 12.36 7.23
N GLN A 170 -19.87 11.19 7.74
CA GLN A 170 -19.54 9.89 7.16
C GLN A 170 -20.65 8.90 7.52
N GLU A 171 -21.10 8.11 6.54
CA GLU A 171 -22.14 7.11 6.73
C GLU A 171 -21.91 5.91 5.80
N CYS A 172 -22.28 4.73 6.29
CA CYS A 172 -22.36 3.51 5.49
C CYS A 172 -23.82 3.20 5.18
N ASP A 173 -24.16 3.18 3.89
CA ASP A 173 -25.45 2.76 3.34
C ASP A 173 -25.26 1.43 2.60
N GLY A 174 -25.37 0.32 3.34
CA GLY A 174 -24.98 -1.00 2.84
C GLY A 174 -23.48 -1.02 2.51
N ASP A 175 -23.14 -1.37 1.27
CA ASP A 175 -21.75 -1.41 0.79
C ASP A 175 -21.24 -0.03 0.36
N VAL A 176 -22.03 1.04 0.52
CA VAL A 176 -21.67 2.35 0.02
C VAL A 176 -21.23 3.28 1.15
N LEU A 177 -19.99 3.77 1.05
CA LEU A 177 -19.43 4.81 1.90
C LEU A 177 -19.77 6.18 1.35
N GLU A 178 -20.52 6.96 2.10
CA GLU A 178 -20.80 8.37 1.80
C GLU A 178 -20.09 9.28 2.80
N THR A 179 -19.34 10.26 2.30
CA THR A 179 -18.58 11.19 3.14
C THR A 179 -18.75 12.63 2.68
N CYS A 180 -18.76 13.55 3.64
CA CYS A 180 -18.51 14.96 3.40
C CYS A 180 -17.33 15.38 4.27
N ALA A 181 -16.13 15.44 3.68
CA ALA A 181 -14.93 15.81 4.42
C ALA A 181 -13.90 16.63 3.61
N GLY A 182 -14.27 17.02 2.37
CA GLY A 182 -13.47 17.89 1.49
C GLY A 182 -14.30 18.97 0.79
N GLY A 183 -15.38 19.44 1.42
CA GLY A 183 -16.28 20.46 0.87
C GLY A 183 -17.27 19.98 -0.19
N LYS A 184 -17.24 18.71 -0.57
CA LYS A 184 -18.20 18.04 -1.46
C LYS A 184 -18.56 16.66 -0.96
N LEU A 185 -19.79 16.24 -1.26
CA LEU A 185 -20.23 14.86 -1.04
C LEU A 185 -19.44 13.92 -1.93
N SER A 186 -18.98 12.84 -1.33
CA SER A 186 -18.25 11.77 -1.98
C SER A 186 -18.94 10.45 -1.71
N ARG A 187 -19.08 9.61 -2.74
CA ARG A 187 -19.73 8.30 -2.61
C ARG A 187 -18.85 7.22 -3.21
N ARG A 188 -18.53 6.19 -2.42
CA ARG A 188 -17.68 5.07 -2.81
C ARG A 188 -18.41 3.75 -2.63
N ASP A 189 -18.55 2.99 -3.70
CA ASP A 189 -19.08 1.63 -3.66
C ASP A 189 -17.96 0.67 -3.26
N CYS A 190 -17.96 0.25 -1.98
CA CYS A 190 -16.93 -0.58 -1.42
C CYS A 190 -16.85 -1.95 -2.09
N ALA A 191 -17.96 -2.47 -2.65
CA ALA A 191 -17.94 -3.76 -3.35
C ALA A 191 -17.06 -3.74 -4.61
N THR A 192 -16.81 -2.54 -5.16
CA THR A 192 -15.99 -2.33 -6.37
C THR A 192 -14.55 -1.92 -6.09
N VAL A 193 -14.20 -1.65 -4.83
CA VAL A 193 -12.83 -1.29 -4.43
C VAL A 193 -12.00 -2.57 -4.38
N GLU A 194 -10.80 -2.54 -4.94
CA GLU A 194 -9.90 -3.69 -4.86
C GLU A 194 -9.27 -3.83 -3.47
N PRO A 195 -9.13 -5.07 -2.96
CA PRO A 195 -9.68 -6.32 -3.51
C PRO A 195 -11.22 -6.36 -3.46
N LEU A 196 -11.85 -6.83 -4.54
CA LEU A 196 -13.31 -6.78 -4.74
C LEU A 196 -14.09 -7.49 -3.64
N GLY A 197 -15.33 -7.06 -3.41
CA GLY A 197 -16.23 -7.68 -2.43
C GLY A 197 -16.09 -7.15 -1.00
N GLN A 198 -15.42 -6.01 -0.83
CA GLN A 198 -15.44 -5.28 0.44
C GLN A 198 -16.83 -4.69 0.71
N SER A 199 -17.09 -4.33 1.96
CA SER A 199 -18.31 -3.62 2.35
C SER A 199 -17.96 -2.41 3.23
N CYS A 200 -18.95 -1.56 3.50
CA CYS A 200 -18.75 -0.35 4.27
C CYS A 200 -19.01 -0.62 5.75
N GLY A 201 -18.08 -0.21 6.61
CA GLY A 201 -18.33 -0.20 8.05
C GLY A 201 -17.43 0.75 8.80
N TYR A 202 -17.43 0.63 10.12
CA TYR A 202 -16.66 1.52 10.99
C TYR A 202 -15.47 0.76 11.57
N LEU A 203 -14.30 1.37 11.53
CA LEU A 203 -13.10 0.84 12.16
C LEU A 203 -13.32 0.76 13.67
N GLN A 204 -13.21 -0.45 14.24
CA GLN A 204 -13.48 -0.68 15.66
C GLN A 204 -12.27 -0.35 16.55
N GLU A 205 -11.05 -0.53 16.03
CA GLU A 205 -9.81 -0.42 16.78
C GLU A 205 -8.71 0.30 15.98
N GLY A 206 -7.60 0.64 16.64
CA GLY A 206 -6.45 1.31 16.04
C GLY A 206 -6.55 2.85 15.99
N PRO A 207 -5.55 3.51 15.40
CA PRO A 207 -5.47 4.98 15.35
C PRO A 207 -6.63 5.63 14.57
N PHE A 208 -7.32 4.86 13.73
CA PHE A 208 -8.43 5.31 12.90
C PHE A 208 -9.81 4.84 13.42
N ALA A 209 -9.87 4.26 14.63
CA ALA A 209 -11.12 3.79 15.22
C ALA A 209 -12.21 4.87 15.22
N GLY A 210 -13.42 4.51 14.79
CA GLY A 210 -14.56 5.40 14.60
C GLY A 210 -14.70 6.01 13.20
N GLY A 211 -13.70 5.87 12.32
CA GLY A 211 -13.82 6.23 10.89
C GLY A 211 -14.62 5.20 10.09
N ALA A 212 -15.42 5.67 9.13
CA ALA A 212 -16.12 4.78 8.18
C ALA A 212 -15.17 4.39 7.04
N SER A 213 -15.06 3.12 6.68
CA SER A 213 -14.10 2.67 5.66
C SER A 213 -14.71 1.57 4.81
N CYS A 214 -14.29 1.51 3.56
CA CYS A 214 -14.38 0.27 2.80
C CYS A 214 -13.37 -0.72 3.40
N GLY A 215 -13.83 -1.94 3.63
CA GLY A 215 -12.99 -3.00 4.15
C GLY A 215 -13.79 -4.24 4.45
N LEU A 216 -13.14 -5.15 5.16
CA LEU A 216 -13.77 -6.32 5.69
C LEU A 216 -14.60 -5.96 6.92
N VAL A 217 -15.91 -6.20 6.84
CA VAL A 217 -16.87 -5.94 7.94
C VAL A 217 -17.58 -7.24 8.31
N ASP A 218 -17.86 -7.41 9.60
CA ASP A 218 -18.51 -8.61 10.15
C ASP A 218 -17.84 -9.94 9.74
N THR A 219 -16.50 -9.97 9.71
CA THR A 219 -15.76 -11.17 9.31
C THR A 219 -15.91 -12.31 10.31
N GLN A 220 -15.86 -13.54 9.81
CA GLN A 220 -15.85 -14.74 10.64
C GLN A 220 -14.42 -15.09 11.12
N CYS A 221 -13.39 -14.54 10.47
CA CYS A 221 -11.99 -14.63 10.85
C CYS A 221 -11.24 -13.34 10.46
N GLY A 222 -10.07 -13.10 11.06
CA GLY A 222 -9.17 -12.01 10.67
C GLY A 222 -8.06 -12.51 9.75
N LEU A 223 -7.61 -11.67 8.80
CA LEU A 223 -6.46 -11.98 7.93
C LEU A 223 -5.14 -12.16 8.69
N ASP A 224 -5.08 -11.64 9.93
CA ASP A 224 -3.98 -11.81 10.87
C ASP A 224 -4.13 -13.03 11.77
N ALA A 225 -5.24 -13.78 11.66
CA ALA A 225 -5.46 -14.97 12.45
C ALA A 225 -4.39 -16.03 12.11
N PRO A 226 -3.81 -16.70 13.13
CA PRO A 226 -2.78 -17.70 12.90
C PRO A 226 -3.34 -18.87 12.09
N GLU A 227 -2.63 -19.25 11.05
CA GLU A 227 -2.93 -20.46 10.29
C GLU A 227 -2.64 -21.69 11.17
N SER A 228 -3.35 -22.78 10.93
CA SER A 228 -3.20 -24.02 11.71
C SER A 228 -3.13 -25.24 10.82
N CYS A 229 -2.50 -26.29 11.32
CA CYS A 229 -2.42 -27.60 10.70
C CYS A 229 -2.96 -28.65 11.68
N ASP A 230 -4.01 -29.35 11.30
CA ASP A 230 -4.54 -30.53 12.01
C ASP A 230 -4.47 -31.76 11.09
N GLY A 231 -3.51 -32.65 11.39
CA GLY A 231 -3.22 -33.81 10.56
C GLY A 231 -2.69 -33.43 9.17
N ALA A 232 -3.57 -33.46 8.18
CA ALA A 232 -3.28 -33.06 6.80
C ALA A 232 -4.13 -31.88 6.32
N THR A 233 -4.94 -31.29 7.21
CA THR A 233 -5.80 -30.15 6.87
C THR A 233 -5.19 -28.87 7.41
N ILE A 234 -4.94 -27.92 6.51
CA ILE A 234 -4.61 -26.55 6.87
C ILE A 234 -5.92 -25.78 7.06
N SER A 235 -6.01 -24.98 8.12
CA SER A 235 -7.09 -23.99 8.30
C SER A 235 -6.50 -22.58 8.35
N PHE A 236 -7.12 -21.65 7.63
CA PHE A 236 -6.67 -20.26 7.50
C PHE A 236 -7.89 -19.33 7.36
N CYS A 237 -7.66 -18.03 7.36
CA CYS A 237 -8.68 -17.06 6.99
C CYS A 237 -8.60 -16.77 5.49
N ASP A 238 -9.61 -17.21 4.73
CA ASP A 238 -9.78 -16.87 3.34
C ASP A 238 -10.62 -15.58 3.26
N TRP A 239 -9.91 -14.45 3.26
CA TRP A 239 -10.52 -13.12 3.26
C TRP A 239 -11.31 -12.80 4.54
N ASP A 240 -12.61 -13.14 4.57
CA ASP A 240 -13.51 -12.97 5.71
C ASP A 240 -14.10 -14.29 6.23
N GLN A 241 -13.83 -15.40 5.53
CA GLN A 241 -14.38 -16.72 5.82
C GLN A 241 -13.30 -17.71 6.23
N PRO A 242 -13.59 -18.69 7.10
CA PRO A 242 -12.66 -19.77 7.37
C PRO A 242 -12.44 -20.61 6.10
N GLY A 243 -11.17 -20.73 5.68
CA GLY A 243 -10.72 -21.56 4.58
C GLY A 243 -10.01 -22.82 5.06
N THR A 244 -10.05 -23.87 4.25
CA THR A 244 -9.31 -25.12 4.52
C THR A 244 -8.68 -25.69 3.26
N ILE A 245 -7.48 -26.27 3.40
CA ILE A 245 -6.80 -27.06 2.35
C ILE A 245 -6.55 -28.47 2.88
N ASP A 246 -6.91 -29.50 2.11
CA ASP A 246 -6.53 -30.90 2.38
C ASP A 246 -5.24 -31.23 1.62
N CYS A 247 -4.11 -31.23 2.33
CA CYS A 247 -2.80 -31.48 1.73
C CYS A 247 -2.69 -32.87 1.11
N VAL A 248 -3.40 -33.88 1.63
CA VAL A 248 -3.37 -35.23 1.05
C VAL A 248 -4.12 -35.27 -0.28
N ALA A 249 -5.24 -34.56 -0.39
CA ALA A 249 -5.95 -34.40 -1.65
C ALA A 249 -5.08 -33.69 -2.71
N GLU A 250 -4.23 -32.75 -2.29
CA GLU A 250 -3.26 -32.04 -3.13
C GLU A 250 -1.95 -32.83 -3.38
N GLY A 251 -1.85 -34.07 -2.87
CA GLY A 251 -0.73 -34.99 -3.16
C GLY A 251 0.47 -34.90 -2.21
N TYR A 252 0.32 -34.23 -1.07
CA TYR A 252 1.31 -34.11 0.00
C TYR A 252 1.09 -35.15 1.10
N SER A 253 2.09 -35.40 1.94
CA SER A 253 2.01 -36.38 3.03
C SER A 253 1.29 -35.86 4.28
N GLY A 254 1.22 -34.54 4.45
CA GLY A 254 0.61 -33.88 5.59
C GLY A 254 0.80 -32.36 5.53
N CYS A 255 0.67 -31.69 6.68
CA CYS A 255 0.98 -30.28 6.83
C CYS A 255 1.89 -30.02 8.04
N ALA A 256 2.48 -28.82 8.08
CA ALA A 256 3.23 -28.29 9.21
C ALA A 256 2.98 -26.78 9.35
N THR A 257 3.44 -26.20 10.46
CA THR A 257 3.42 -24.75 10.71
C THR A 257 4.83 -24.19 10.84
N ALA A 258 5.01 -22.92 10.48
CA ALA A 258 6.23 -22.14 10.70
C ALA A 258 5.90 -20.73 11.18
N ASP A 259 6.88 -20.07 11.80
CA ASP A 259 6.82 -18.62 12.02
C ASP A 259 7.43 -17.92 10.80
N TYR A 260 6.71 -16.94 10.27
CA TYR A 260 7.17 -16.07 9.19
C TYR A 260 6.83 -14.64 9.54
N ALA A 261 7.84 -13.78 9.68
CA ALA A 261 7.64 -12.36 10.03
C ALA A 261 6.75 -12.14 11.28
N GLY A 262 6.81 -13.03 12.28
CA GLY A 262 6.02 -12.93 13.51
C GLY A 262 4.56 -13.40 13.39
N ARG A 263 4.16 -14.02 12.27
CA ARG A 263 2.89 -14.73 12.10
C ARG A 263 3.10 -16.22 11.95
N THR A 264 2.18 -17.01 12.49
CA THR A 264 2.13 -18.45 12.25
C THR A 264 1.50 -18.71 10.87
N ILE A 265 2.26 -19.37 9.99
CA ILE A 265 1.80 -19.86 8.69
C ILE A 265 1.73 -21.39 8.71
N ALA A 266 0.87 -21.98 7.87
CA ALA A 266 0.76 -23.41 7.66
C ALA A 266 1.04 -23.77 6.20
N TYR A 267 1.68 -24.91 5.95
CA TYR A 267 2.06 -25.34 4.61
C TYR A 267 2.01 -26.87 4.47
N CYS A 268 1.76 -27.35 3.25
CA CYS A 268 1.75 -28.78 2.96
C CYS A 268 3.18 -29.34 2.88
N THR A 269 3.40 -30.51 3.46
CA THR A 269 4.71 -31.16 3.53
C THR A 269 4.78 -32.36 2.56
N PRO A 270 5.86 -32.52 1.80
CA PRO A 270 6.04 -33.66 0.89
C PRO A 270 5.88 -35.02 1.55
#